data_AF-A0A194W9B1-F1
#
_entry.id   AF-A0A194W9B1-F1
#
_cell.length_a   1.000
_cell.length_b   1.000
_cell.length_c   1.000
_cell.angle_alpha   90.00
_cell.angle_beta   90.00
_cell.angle_gamma   90.00
#
_symmetry.space_group_name_H-M   'P 1'
#
loop_
_entity.id
_entity.type
_entity.pdbx_description
1 polymer ?
#
loop_
_entity_poly.entity_id
_entity_poly.type
_entity_poly.pdbx_seq_one_letter_code
_entity_poly.pdbx_strand_id
1 'polypeptide(L)'
;MMPTAGGGGRDWPQYFRDREGVSEAYSYFTFPKAKYPDISMFLEAIPDISRVINLANDVLSFYKEERAGVKKNYIHQRAGYEGRDAIAVLKSVAKECIEACKRIESVLEGREPYKQAWLSHLHGYLYMHRSTNRYKLHEIGLGETSCAISSLTKDSFGTLK
;
A
#
# COMPACT_ATOMS: atom_id res chain seq x y z
N MET A 1 -5.06 -18.19 11.23
CA MET A 1 -6.32 -18.92 11.44
C MET A 1 -6.42 -19.94 10.31
N MET A 2 -6.87 -21.17 10.58
CA MET A 2 -7.05 -22.16 9.52
C MET A 2 -8.34 -21.84 8.74
N PRO A 3 -8.36 -21.99 7.40
CA PRO A 3 -9.58 -21.81 6.61
C PRO A 3 -10.69 -22.75 7.07
N THR A 4 -11.93 -22.25 7.08
CA THR A 4 -13.11 -23.07 7.36
C THR A 4 -13.41 -23.95 6.15
N ALA A 5 -13.70 -25.23 6.38
CA ALA A 5 -14.11 -26.15 5.32
C ALA A 5 -15.40 -25.62 4.61
N GLY A 6 -15.48 -25.79 3.29
CA GLY A 6 -16.64 -25.37 2.51
C GLY A 6 -16.65 -23.90 2.05
N GLY A 7 -15.53 -23.16 2.18
CA GLY A 7 -15.38 -21.81 1.61
C GLY A 7 -15.94 -20.68 2.48
N GLY A 8 -16.42 -20.98 3.69
CA GLY A 8 -16.83 -19.99 4.68
C GLY A 8 -15.66 -19.09 5.11
N GLY A 9 -15.95 -17.81 5.37
CA GLY A 9 -14.94 -16.85 5.83
C GLY A 9 -13.96 -16.37 4.77
N ARG A 10 -14.24 -16.56 3.47
CA ARG A 10 -13.38 -16.12 2.36
C ARG A 10 -12.95 -14.65 2.41
N ASP A 11 -13.78 -13.77 2.98
CA ASP A 11 -13.51 -12.33 3.08
C ASP A 11 -12.76 -11.97 4.38
N TRP A 12 -12.55 -12.94 5.28
CA TRP A 12 -11.82 -12.75 6.54
C TRP A 12 -10.41 -12.19 6.36
N PRO A 13 -9.57 -12.68 5.42
CA PRO A 13 -8.22 -12.13 5.24
C PRO A 13 -8.23 -10.63 4.92
N GLN A 14 -9.15 -10.19 4.06
CA GLN A 14 -9.28 -8.79 3.68
C GLN A 14 -9.80 -7.96 4.86
N TYR A 15 -10.90 -8.41 5.51
CA TYR A 15 -11.44 -7.73 6.68
C TYR A 15 -10.39 -7.56 7.79
N PHE A 16 -9.67 -8.62 8.13
CA PHE A 16 -8.63 -8.57 9.15
C PHE A 16 -7.50 -7.60 8.76
N ARG A 17 -7.08 -7.62 7.48
CA ARG A 17 -6.04 -6.74 6.98
C ARG A 17 -6.42 -5.26 7.07
N ASP A 18 -7.66 -4.93 6.75
CA ASP A 18 -8.18 -3.56 6.81
C ASP A 18 -8.25 -3.04 8.26
N ARG A 19 -8.50 -3.92 9.23
CA ARG A 19 -8.53 -3.56 10.65
C ARG A 19 -7.16 -3.40 11.29
N GLU A 20 -6.18 -4.21 10.90
CA GLU A 20 -4.81 -4.15 11.44
C GLU A 20 -3.95 -3.08 10.76
N GLY A 21 -4.21 -2.78 9.48
CA GLY A 21 -3.37 -1.91 8.66
C GLY A 21 -3.48 -0.41 8.96
N VAL A 22 -4.60 0.03 9.53
CA VAL A 22 -4.92 1.45 9.76
C VAL A 22 -4.80 2.29 8.47
N SER A 23 -4.97 1.65 7.31
CA SER A 23 -4.69 2.22 5.99
C SER A 23 -5.61 3.38 5.65
N GLU A 24 -6.85 3.35 6.12
CA GLU A 24 -7.80 4.44 5.92
C GLU A 24 -7.31 5.75 6.56
N ALA A 25 -6.74 5.71 7.77
CA ALA A 25 -6.18 6.90 8.40
C ALA A 25 -4.99 7.45 7.59
N TYR A 26 -4.11 6.56 7.12
CA TYR A 26 -3.00 6.95 6.24
C TYR A 26 -3.50 7.54 4.90
N SER A 27 -4.61 7.05 4.35
CA SER A 27 -5.25 7.64 3.17
C SER A 27 -5.63 9.10 3.43
N TYR A 28 -6.29 9.40 4.55
CA TYR A 28 -6.67 10.78 4.91
C TYR A 28 -5.46 11.67 5.20
N PHE A 29 -4.36 11.12 5.74
CA PHE A 29 -3.13 11.88 5.96
C PHE A 29 -2.46 12.35 4.66
N THR A 30 -2.83 11.78 3.51
CA THR A 30 -2.45 12.29 2.17
C THR A 30 -2.99 13.71 1.94
N PHE A 31 -4.15 14.05 2.53
CA PHE A 31 -4.88 15.27 2.24
C PHE A 31 -5.15 16.10 3.52
N PRO A 32 -4.12 16.69 4.15
CA PRO A 32 -4.33 17.57 5.30
C PRO A 32 -5.30 18.71 4.97
N LYS A 33 -6.36 18.87 5.77
CA LYS A 33 -7.44 19.85 5.55
C LYS A 33 -6.95 21.29 5.32
N ALA A 34 -5.83 21.67 5.94
CA ALA A 34 -5.22 22.99 5.76
C ALA A 34 -4.70 23.26 4.33
N LYS A 35 -4.35 22.20 3.57
CA LYS A 35 -3.88 22.28 2.18
C LYS A 35 -4.91 21.78 1.17
N TYR A 36 -5.77 20.86 1.59
CA TYR A 36 -6.73 20.14 0.77
C TYR A 36 -8.13 20.21 1.39
N PRO A 37 -8.77 21.39 1.43
CA PRO A 37 -9.99 21.61 2.21
C PRO A 37 -11.25 20.98 1.58
N ASP A 38 -11.26 20.73 0.26
CA ASP A 38 -12.42 20.16 -0.44
C ASP A 38 -12.34 18.64 -0.48
N ILE A 39 -13.14 18.01 0.38
CA ILE A 39 -13.20 16.55 0.50
C ILE A 39 -13.78 15.88 -0.75
N SER A 40 -14.65 16.57 -1.50
CA SER A 40 -15.28 16.01 -2.70
C SER A 40 -14.26 15.69 -3.81
N MET A 41 -13.10 16.35 -3.76
CA MET A 41 -12.02 16.16 -4.72
C MET A 41 -11.32 14.81 -4.59
N PHE A 42 -11.30 14.18 -3.40
CA PHE A 42 -10.52 12.94 -3.17
C PHE A 42 -11.27 11.82 -2.46
N LEU A 43 -12.47 12.07 -1.90
CA LEU A 43 -13.17 11.09 -1.05
C LEU A 43 -13.40 9.75 -1.75
N GLU A 44 -13.77 9.78 -3.04
CA GLU A 44 -13.99 8.60 -3.87
C GLU A 44 -12.72 7.74 -4.03
N ALA A 45 -11.52 8.34 -3.94
CA ALA A 45 -10.25 7.64 -4.04
C ALA A 45 -9.80 6.98 -2.72
N ILE A 46 -10.36 7.36 -1.56
CA ILE A 46 -9.92 6.89 -0.24
C ILE A 46 -9.94 5.35 -0.12
N PRO A 47 -10.98 4.62 -0.56
CA PRO A 47 -11.00 3.16 -0.48
C PRO A 47 -9.86 2.51 -1.27
N ASP A 48 -9.59 3.00 -2.49
CA ASP A 48 -8.50 2.47 -3.31
C ASP A 48 -7.12 2.89 -2.79
N ILE A 49 -6.95 4.09 -2.26
CA ILE A 49 -5.71 4.51 -1.59
C ILE A 49 -5.42 3.59 -0.40
N SER A 50 -6.44 3.31 0.42
CA SER A 50 -6.34 2.40 1.57
C SER A 50 -5.92 1.00 1.12
N ARG A 51 -6.53 0.51 0.03
CA ARG A 51 -6.17 -0.76 -0.60
C ARG A 51 -4.72 -0.76 -1.08
N VAL A 52 -4.27 0.26 -1.80
CA VAL A 52 -2.89 0.36 -2.29
C VAL A 52 -1.90 0.33 -1.12
N ILE A 53 -2.14 1.10 -0.06
CA ILE A 53 -1.27 1.15 1.13
C ILE A 53 -1.11 -0.25 1.74
N ASN A 54 -2.21 -0.99 1.89
CA ASN A 54 -2.18 -2.35 2.43
C ASN A 54 -1.47 -3.33 1.50
N LEU A 55 -1.92 -3.41 0.24
CA LEU A 55 -1.42 -4.41 -0.72
C LEU A 55 0.03 -4.16 -1.11
N ALA A 56 0.45 -2.90 -1.28
CA ALA A 56 1.85 -2.57 -1.55
C ALA A 56 2.75 -3.01 -0.39
N ASN A 57 2.31 -2.82 0.85
CA ASN A 57 3.04 -3.32 2.01
C ASN A 57 3.11 -4.85 1.99
N ASP A 58 1.99 -5.55 1.79
CA ASP A 58 1.97 -7.02 1.75
C ASP A 58 2.88 -7.60 0.66
N VAL A 59 2.98 -6.93 -0.50
CA VAL A 59 3.89 -7.35 -1.59
C VAL A 59 5.35 -7.08 -1.21
N LEU A 60 5.67 -5.86 -0.76
CA LEU A 60 7.05 -5.43 -0.49
C LEU A 60 7.58 -6.02 0.83
N SER A 61 6.71 -6.45 1.74
CA SER A 61 7.06 -7.12 2.99
C SER A 61 7.12 -8.64 2.88
N PHE A 62 6.61 -9.22 1.79
CA PHE A 62 6.54 -10.67 1.64
C PHE A 62 7.92 -11.34 1.77
N TYR A 63 8.95 -10.78 1.13
CA TYR A 63 10.30 -11.34 1.19
C TYR A 63 10.86 -11.40 2.63
N LYS A 64 10.74 -10.31 3.40
CA LYS A 64 11.22 -10.30 4.80
C LYS A 64 10.47 -11.30 5.66
N GLU A 65 9.18 -11.52 5.39
CA GLU A 65 8.33 -12.43 6.15
C GLU A 65 8.64 -13.88 5.83
N GLU A 66 8.78 -14.22 4.54
CA GLU A 66 9.20 -15.55 4.11
C GLU A 66 10.57 -15.91 4.67
N ARG A 67 11.53 -14.98 4.59
CA ARG A 67 12.87 -15.20 5.14
C ARG A 67 12.87 -15.39 6.66
N ALA A 68 11.89 -14.83 7.36
CA ALA A 68 11.72 -14.99 8.80
C ALA A 68 10.80 -16.17 9.17
N GLY A 69 10.30 -16.95 8.20
CA GLY A 69 9.36 -18.04 8.43
C GLY A 69 7.97 -17.57 8.90
N VAL A 70 7.64 -16.30 8.74
CA VAL A 70 6.36 -15.72 9.19
C VAL A 70 5.26 -16.05 8.18
N LYS A 71 4.34 -16.94 8.57
CA LYS A 71 3.17 -17.33 7.75
C LYS A 71 1.86 -16.67 8.19
N LYS A 72 1.85 -15.92 9.28
CA LYS A 72 0.67 -15.16 9.74
C LYS A 72 0.67 -13.77 9.10
N ASN A 73 0.50 -13.72 7.78
CA ASN A 73 0.39 -12.48 7.00
C ASN A 73 -0.78 -12.57 6.03
N TYR A 74 -1.09 -11.46 5.33
CA TYR A 74 -2.23 -11.41 4.42
C TYR A 74 -2.11 -12.43 3.27
N ILE A 75 -0.93 -12.54 2.65
CA ILE A 75 -0.71 -13.43 1.49
C ILE A 75 -0.98 -14.89 1.85
N HIS A 76 -0.40 -15.40 2.94
CA HIS A 76 -0.62 -16.79 3.37
C HIS A 76 -2.02 -17.04 3.89
N GLN A 77 -2.62 -16.07 4.59
CA GLN A 77 -4.01 -16.19 5.02
C GLN A 77 -4.93 -16.30 3.80
N ARG A 78 -4.80 -15.40 2.83
CA ARG A 78 -5.57 -15.44 1.59
C ARG A 78 -5.33 -16.72 0.78
N ALA A 79 -4.07 -17.15 0.65
CA ALA A 79 -3.71 -18.42 0.02
C ALA A 79 -4.41 -19.62 0.66
N GLY A 80 -4.47 -19.67 1.99
CA GLY A 80 -5.22 -20.69 2.71
C GLY A 80 -6.72 -20.67 2.37
N TYR A 81 -7.37 -19.50 2.43
CA TYR A 81 -8.80 -19.40 2.15
C TYR A 81 -9.15 -19.63 0.67
N GLU A 82 -8.25 -19.31 -0.25
CA GLU A 82 -8.45 -19.54 -1.70
C GLU A 82 -8.01 -20.95 -2.16
N GLY A 83 -7.31 -21.71 -1.31
CA GLY A 83 -6.73 -23.00 -1.70
C GLY A 83 -5.66 -22.86 -2.79
N ARG A 84 -4.90 -21.76 -2.76
CA ARG A 84 -3.91 -21.40 -3.79
C ARG A 84 -2.50 -21.35 -3.21
N ASP A 85 -1.50 -21.50 -4.08
CA ASP A 85 -0.11 -21.25 -3.73
C ASP A 85 0.13 -19.76 -3.36
N ALA A 86 1.01 -19.53 -2.38
CA ALA A 86 1.29 -18.19 -1.86
C ALA A 86 1.93 -17.27 -2.91
N ILE A 87 2.79 -17.78 -3.80
CA ILE A 87 3.39 -16.99 -4.89
C ILE A 87 2.33 -16.64 -5.94
N ALA A 88 1.40 -17.55 -6.22
CA ALA A 88 0.27 -17.25 -7.09
C ALA A 88 -0.63 -16.14 -6.51
N VAL A 89 -0.89 -16.16 -5.20
CA VAL A 89 -1.64 -15.10 -4.52
C VAL A 89 -0.85 -13.79 -4.48
N LEU A 90 0.46 -13.82 -4.21
CA LEU A 90 1.32 -12.64 -4.27
C LEU A 90 1.23 -11.93 -5.63
N LYS A 91 1.26 -12.68 -6.74
CA LYS A 91 1.10 -12.14 -8.09
C LYS A 91 -0.28 -11.51 -8.30
N SER A 92 -1.35 -12.15 -7.81
CA SER A 92 -2.71 -11.57 -7.85
C SER A 92 -2.79 -10.27 -7.06
N VAL A 93 -2.24 -10.25 -5.84
CA VAL A 93 -2.24 -9.06 -4.98
C VAL A 93 -1.45 -7.92 -5.61
N ALA A 94 -0.29 -8.19 -6.22
CA ALA A 94 0.46 -7.17 -6.95
C ALA A 94 -0.35 -6.58 -8.11
N LYS A 95 -1.04 -7.43 -8.89
CA LYS A 95 -1.93 -6.98 -9.97
C LYS A 95 -3.08 -6.11 -9.44
N GLU A 96 -3.75 -6.55 -8.38
CA GLU A 96 -4.84 -5.82 -7.75
C GLU A 96 -4.39 -4.46 -7.19
N CYS A 97 -3.17 -4.38 -6.65
CA CYS A 97 -2.56 -3.14 -6.22
C CYS A 97 -2.37 -2.16 -7.40
N ILE A 98 -1.87 -2.64 -8.53
CA ILE A 98 -1.68 -1.82 -9.74
C ILE A 98 -3.04 -1.35 -10.29
N GLU A 99 -4.05 -2.23 -10.29
CA GLU A 99 -5.41 -1.87 -10.72
C GLU A 99 -6.04 -0.81 -9.81
N ALA A 100 -5.80 -0.89 -8.49
CA ALA A 100 -6.23 0.14 -7.56
C ALA A 100 -5.52 1.49 -7.82
N CYS A 101 -4.21 1.49 -8.09
CA CYS A 101 -3.50 2.71 -8.50
C CYS A 101 -4.14 3.37 -9.74
N LYS A 102 -4.49 2.57 -10.76
CA LYS A 102 -5.15 3.08 -11.97
C LYS A 102 -6.51 3.71 -11.68
N ARG A 103 -7.32 3.09 -10.82
CA ARG A 103 -8.61 3.68 -10.41
C ARG A 103 -8.43 5.01 -9.68
N ILE A 104 -7.44 5.11 -8.79
CA ILE A 104 -7.12 6.37 -8.10
C ILE A 104 -6.72 7.44 -9.12
N GLU A 105 -5.88 7.11 -10.10
CA GLU A 105 -5.48 8.05 -11.16
C GLU A 105 -6.67 8.55 -11.98
N SER A 106 -7.63 7.67 -12.30
CA SER A 106 -8.87 8.05 -12.98
C SER A 106 -9.76 8.96 -12.12
N VAL A 107 -9.91 8.66 -10.81
CA VAL A 107 -10.69 9.50 -9.89
C VAL A 107 -10.05 10.89 -9.76
N LEU A 108 -8.72 10.97 -9.68
CA LEU A 108 -8.00 12.23 -9.44
C LEU A 108 -7.62 12.99 -10.73
N GLU A 109 -8.05 12.53 -11.91
CA GLU A 109 -7.76 13.20 -13.17
C GLU A 109 -8.36 14.60 -13.22
N GLY A 110 -7.54 15.62 -13.52
CA GLY A 110 -7.94 17.02 -13.52
C GLY A 110 -8.25 17.61 -12.13
N ARG A 111 -7.91 16.89 -11.05
CA ARG A 111 -8.15 17.27 -9.66
C ARG A 111 -6.87 17.75 -8.97
N GLU A 112 -6.00 18.48 -9.65
CA GLU A 112 -4.84 19.13 -9.04
C GLU A 112 -5.28 20.15 -7.96
N PRO A 113 -4.55 20.28 -6.82
CA PRO A 113 -3.29 19.64 -6.48
C PRO A 113 -3.42 18.26 -5.80
N TYR A 114 -4.64 17.68 -5.71
CA TYR A 114 -4.89 16.42 -5.00
C TYR A 114 -4.21 15.22 -5.66
N LYS A 115 -4.23 15.14 -6.99
CA LYS A 115 -3.48 14.11 -7.75
C LYS A 115 -2.00 14.11 -7.39
N GLN A 116 -1.38 15.29 -7.34
CA GLN A 116 0.03 15.43 -7.00
C GLN A 116 0.33 14.99 -5.57
N ALA A 117 -0.58 15.27 -4.62
CA ALA A 117 -0.46 14.83 -3.24
C ALA A 117 -0.42 13.30 -3.13
N TRP A 118 -1.33 12.62 -3.85
CA TRP A 118 -1.35 11.16 -3.92
C TRP A 118 -0.07 10.59 -4.53
N LEU A 119 0.38 11.11 -5.68
CA LEU A 119 1.61 10.62 -6.32
C LEU A 119 2.84 10.81 -5.43
N SER A 120 2.93 11.94 -4.73
CA SER A 120 4.00 12.18 -3.76
C SER A 120 3.95 11.20 -2.58
N HIS A 121 2.76 10.89 -2.05
CA HIS A 121 2.61 9.86 -1.02
C HIS A 121 3.03 8.48 -1.55
N LEU A 122 2.49 8.05 -2.69
CA LEU A 122 2.82 6.75 -3.29
C LEU A 122 4.32 6.58 -3.52
N HIS A 123 4.99 7.58 -4.11
CA HIS A 123 6.43 7.53 -4.34
C HIS A 123 7.22 7.48 -3.04
N GLY A 124 6.88 8.31 -2.04
CA GLY A 124 7.52 8.28 -0.73
C GLY A 124 7.34 6.94 -0.03
N TYR A 125 6.15 6.33 -0.15
CA TYR A 125 5.84 5.04 0.44
C TYR A 125 6.66 3.90 -0.19
N LEU A 126 6.75 3.85 -1.52
CA LEU A 126 7.58 2.88 -2.24
C LEU A 126 9.08 3.08 -1.93
N TYR A 127 9.54 4.34 -1.91
CA TYR A 127 10.91 4.69 -1.57
C TYR A 127 11.28 4.21 -0.16
N MET A 128 10.41 4.44 0.83
CA MET A 128 10.63 3.97 2.20
C MET A 128 10.80 2.45 2.28
N HIS A 129 9.99 1.68 1.55
CA HIS A 129 10.11 0.22 1.53
C HIS A 129 11.43 -0.23 0.93
N ARG A 130 11.86 0.39 -0.17
CA ARG A 130 13.09 0.03 -0.88
C ARG A 130 14.36 0.51 -0.19
N SER A 131 14.29 1.58 0.59
CA SER A 131 15.45 2.20 1.23
C SER A 131 15.70 1.72 2.66
N THR A 132 14.69 1.15 3.32
CA THR A 132 14.85 0.69 4.70
C THR A 132 15.31 -0.77 4.76
N ASN A 133 16.28 -1.06 5.63
CA ASN A 133 16.78 -2.43 5.84
C ASN A 133 15.70 -3.40 6.36
N ARG A 134 14.61 -2.87 6.94
CA ARG A 134 13.50 -3.65 7.48
C ARG A 134 12.94 -4.66 6.48
N TYR A 135 12.79 -4.28 5.21
CA TYR A 135 12.15 -5.13 4.18
C TYR A 135 13.15 -6.03 3.44
N LYS A 136 14.46 -5.83 3.64
CA LYS A 136 15.53 -6.65 3.05
C LYS A 136 15.50 -6.73 1.52
N LEU A 137 14.87 -5.75 0.87
CA LEU A 137 14.76 -5.71 -0.59
C LEU A 137 16.11 -5.55 -1.29
N HIS A 138 17.12 -5.01 -0.62
CA HIS A 138 18.50 -4.94 -1.12
C HIS A 138 19.11 -6.32 -1.38
N GLU A 139 18.68 -7.37 -0.64
CA GLU A 139 19.21 -8.73 -0.80
C GLU A 139 18.73 -9.42 -2.08
N ILE A 140 17.66 -8.90 -2.68
CA ILE A 140 17.07 -9.40 -3.92
C ILE A 140 17.18 -8.37 -5.06
N GLY A 141 18.07 -7.39 -4.94
CA GLY A 141 18.32 -6.39 -5.99
C GLY A 141 17.18 -5.38 -6.18
N LEU A 142 16.24 -5.28 -5.24
CA LEU A 142 15.12 -4.33 -5.28
C LEU A 142 15.28 -3.15 -4.32
N GLY A 143 16.39 -3.10 -3.58
CA GLY A 143 16.72 -2.00 -2.67
C GLY A 143 17.01 -0.68 -3.40
N GLU A 144 17.05 0.41 -2.65
CA GLU A 144 17.42 1.73 -3.15
C GLU A 144 18.41 2.39 -2.16
N THR A 145 19.55 2.83 -2.66
CA THR A 145 20.65 3.40 -1.83
C THR A 145 20.69 4.93 -1.87
N SER A 146 19.89 5.58 -2.71
CA SER A 146 19.78 7.04 -2.78
C SER A 146 18.38 7.49 -3.18
N CYS A 147 17.89 8.60 -2.60
CA CYS A 147 16.60 9.20 -2.96
C CYS A 147 16.76 10.06 -4.21
N ALA A 148 16.19 9.62 -5.34
CA ALA A 148 16.19 10.38 -6.59
C ALA A 148 14.89 11.18 -6.81
N ILE A 149 14.12 11.47 -5.75
CA ILE A 149 12.88 12.24 -5.88
C ILE A 149 13.20 13.73 -5.79
N SER A 150 13.38 14.38 -6.95
CA SER A 150 13.65 15.82 -7.03
C SER A 150 12.61 16.67 -6.27
N SER A 151 11.34 16.26 -6.26
CA SER A 151 10.24 16.94 -5.55
C SER A 151 10.31 16.87 -4.02
N LEU A 152 11.14 15.99 -3.45
CA LEU A 152 11.41 15.90 -2.01
C LEU A 152 12.75 16.53 -1.63
N THR A 153 13.58 16.92 -2.60
CA THR A 153 14.97 17.32 -2.33
C THR A 153 15.18 18.78 -1.95
N LYS A 154 14.18 19.68 -1.93
CA LYS A 154 14.41 21.03 -1.35
C LYS A 154 13.25 21.92 -0.87
N ASP A 155 11.98 21.73 -1.25
CA ASP A 155 10.96 22.78 -0.96
C ASP A 155 9.72 22.35 -0.12
N SER A 156 9.62 21.11 0.36
CA SER A 156 8.35 20.61 0.94
C SER A 156 8.18 20.79 2.46
N PHE A 157 9.26 21.10 3.19
CA PHE A 157 9.20 21.36 4.63
C PHE A 157 9.50 22.83 4.89
N GLY A 158 8.54 23.69 4.53
CA GLY A 158 8.49 25.04 5.08
C GLY A 158 8.57 24.94 6.61
N THR A 159 9.41 25.78 7.21
CA THR A 159 9.70 25.81 8.63
C THR A 159 8.40 25.75 9.43
N LEU A 160 8.17 24.62 10.12
CA LEU A 160 7.13 24.55 11.14
C LEU A 160 7.55 25.53 12.25
N LYS A 161 6.84 26.66 12.34
CA LYS A 161 6.87 27.53 13.52
C LYS A 161 5.90 26.99 14.57
#